data_AF-A0A914TPS2-F1
#
_entry.id   AF-A0A914TPS2-F1
#
_cell.length_a   1.000
_cell.length_b   1.000
_cell.length_c   1.000
_cell.angle_alpha   90.00
_cell.angle_beta   90.00
_cell.angle_gamma   90.00
#
_symmetry.space_group_name_H-M   'P 1'
#
loop_
_entity.id
_entity.type
_entity.pdbx_description
1 polymer ?
#
loop_
_entity_poly.entity_id
_entity_poly.type
_entity_poly.pdbx_seq_one_letter_code
_entity_poly.pdbx_strand_id
1 'polypeptide(L)'
;MIVKVYLFLTIGIIVGALPFIYDKTEENLLIEARKIGEEAKIQYYKNVVGVEDQRKRNNYYLDALQKCDTIGNEHARRIEARTLNISKKFESKELQKVGLKEFTAQFMTLPKSFMAEVISMACSKHEQQLLCGSVIEGNAIIEKRIEDLKTIGNHLQMFEHECPNPEYAPKIYPCIGNSVKKLRMKCGRLMDDYWNYRENANANISQIYETSLATVKHLKASSSAHQSTLNSFIFKSAMRNIVHLEGEKCGLFITMRECALSVIKQACGIETAKALNTSISVGYLRTERKERLHLDFDVFNIPIDSRCNGL
;
A
#
# COMPACT_ATOMS: atom_id res chain seq x y z
N MET A 1 35.32 -49.76 36.85
CA MET A 1 35.53 -48.90 35.66
C MET A 1 34.25 -48.09 35.47
N ILE A 2 34.27 -46.81 35.86
CA ILE A 2 33.08 -45.95 35.92
C ILE A 2 32.94 -45.24 34.57
N VAL A 3 31.89 -45.54 33.81
CA VAL A 3 31.56 -44.81 32.58
C VAL A 3 30.67 -43.63 32.97
N LYS A 4 31.24 -42.42 32.95
CA LYS A 4 30.48 -41.17 33.07
C LYS A 4 29.75 -40.91 31.75
N VAL A 5 28.43 -41.09 31.77
CA VAL A 5 27.53 -40.63 30.70
C VAL A 5 27.34 -39.12 30.88
N TYR A 6 27.94 -38.32 30.01
CA TYR A 6 27.68 -36.88 29.94
C TYR A 6 26.38 -36.67 29.17
N LEU A 7 25.32 -36.37 29.92
CA LEU A 7 24.05 -35.88 29.37
C LEU A 7 24.28 -34.44 28.89
N PHE A 8 24.53 -34.26 27.58
CA PHE A 8 24.52 -32.93 26.98
C PHE A 8 23.08 -32.41 26.96
N LEU A 9 22.75 -31.52 27.90
CA LEU A 9 21.61 -30.62 27.76
C LEU A 9 21.88 -29.72 26.55
N THR A 10 21.28 -30.04 25.40
CA THR A 10 21.06 -29.05 24.35
C THR A 10 20.01 -28.08 24.86
N ILE A 11 20.47 -26.97 25.44
CA ILE A 11 19.65 -25.78 25.61
C ILE A 11 19.20 -25.41 24.20
N GLY A 12 17.92 -25.65 23.91
CA GLY A 12 17.28 -25.12 22.71
C GLY A 12 17.37 -23.62 22.79
N ILE A 13 18.34 -23.04 22.07
CA ILE A 13 18.33 -21.61 21.78
C ILE A 13 17.05 -21.40 20.98
N ILE A 14 16.02 -20.89 21.65
CA ILE A 14 14.90 -20.25 20.97
C ILE A 14 15.56 -19.06 20.27
N VAL A 15 15.94 -19.26 19.00
CA VAL A 15 16.35 -18.17 18.14
C VAL A 15 15.08 -17.32 18.02
N GLY A 16 15.01 -16.25 18.81
CA GLY A 16 14.00 -15.22 18.63
C GLY A 16 14.00 -14.83 17.16
N ALA A 17 12.82 -14.76 16.54
CA ALA A 17 12.78 -14.27 15.16
C ALA A 17 13.38 -12.87 15.17
N LEU A 18 14.42 -12.67 14.37
CA LEU A 18 14.88 -11.32 14.08
C LEU A 18 13.72 -10.57 13.43
N PRO A 19 13.36 -9.37 13.93
CA PRO A 19 12.32 -8.58 13.32
C PRO A 19 12.75 -8.17 11.91
N PHE A 20 11.78 -8.07 10.99
CA PHE A 20 12.00 -7.56 9.65
C PHE A 20 12.14 -6.04 9.66
N ILE A 21 11.25 -5.34 10.36
CA ILE A 21 11.18 -3.86 10.34
C ILE A 21 10.95 -3.29 11.74
N TYR A 22 10.06 -3.89 12.54
CA TYR A 22 9.60 -3.32 13.81
C TYR A 22 9.91 -4.25 14.99
N ASP A 23 10.94 -3.89 15.75
CA ASP A 23 11.47 -4.67 16.88
C ASP A 23 10.65 -4.59 18.16
N LYS A 24 9.65 -3.70 18.23
CA LYS A 24 8.80 -3.50 19.43
C LYS A 24 7.51 -4.31 19.40
N THR A 25 7.35 -5.20 18.44
CA THR A 25 6.22 -6.12 18.40
C THR A 25 6.32 -7.08 19.59
N GLU A 26 5.24 -7.24 20.35
CA GLU A 26 5.23 -8.16 21.49
C GLU A 26 5.54 -9.59 21.06
N GLU A 27 6.40 -10.28 21.81
CA GLU A 27 6.88 -11.62 21.47
C GLU A 27 5.75 -12.63 21.31
N ASN A 28 4.71 -12.56 22.15
CA ASN A 28 3.54 -13.45 22.05
C ASN A 28 2.81 -13.30 20.71
N LEU A 29 2.72 -12.09 20.17
CA LEU A 29 2.10 -11.82 18.87
C LEU A 29 2.95 -12.40 17.73
N LEU A 30 4.29 -12.35 17.85
CA LEU A 30 5.20 -12.97 16.89
C LEU A 30 5.10 -14.50 16.91
N ILE A 31 5.00 -15.10 18.10
CA ILE A 31 4.80 -16.55 18.27
C ILE A 31 3.47 -16.97 17.62
N GLU A 32 2.39 -16.24 17.88
CA GLU A 32 1.08 -16.50 17.29
C GLU A 32 1.11 -16.38 15.77
N ALA A 33 1.71 -15.32 15.23
CA ALA A 33 1.85 -15.12 13.79
C ALA A 33 2.63 -16.25 13.11
N ARG A 34 3.72 -16.73 13.73
CA ARG A 34 4.48 -17.88 13.23
C ARG A 34 3.62 -19.13 13.21
N LYS A 35 2.88 -19.41 14.28
CA LYS A 35 1.96 -20.55 14.37
C LYS A 35 0.90 -20.52 13.26
N ILE A 36 0.31 -19.36 13.00
CA ILE A 36 -0.64 -19.18 11.89
C ILE A 36 0.03 -19.53 10.55
N GLY A 37 1.26 -19.07 10.32
CA GLY A 37 2.03 -19.38 9.11
C GLY A 37 2.34 -20.88 8.98
N GLU A 38 2.71 -21.56 10.07
CA GLU A 38 2.98 -23.00 10.11
C GLU A 38 1.71 -23.81 9.79
N GLU A 39 0.58 -23.47 10.41
CA GLU A 39 -0.70 -24.11 10.16
C GLU A 39 -1.16 -23.90 8.72
N ALA A 40 -1.05 -22.68 8.19
CA ALA A 40 -1.38 -22.35 6.80
C ALA A 40 -0.50 -23.11 5.80
N LYS A 41 0.81 -23.21 6.06
CA LYS A 41 1.75 -23.98 5.24
C LYS A 41 1.41 -25.47 5.23
N ILE A 42 1.12 -26.05 6.39
CA ILE A 42 0.73 -27.47 6.50
C ILE A 42 -0.58 -27.71 5.73
N GLN A 43 -1.57 -26.83 5.87
CA GLN A 43 -2.84 -26.93 5.14
C GLN A 43 -2.63 -26.82 3.63
N TYR A 44 -1.81 -25.88 3.17
CA TYR A 44 -1.45 -25.75 1.76
C TYR A 44 -0.88 -27.06 1.20
N TYR A 45 0.15 -27.62 1.84
CA TYR A 45 0.75 -28.87 1.37
C TYR A 45 -0.23 -30.03 1.36
N LYS A 46 -1.08 -30.16 2.39
CA LYS A 46 -2.13 -31.18 2.42
C LYS A 46 -3.11 -31.05 1.24
N ASN A 47 -3.46 -29.83 0.85
CA ASN A 47 -4.43 -29.56 -0.20
C ASN A 47 -3.85 -29.71 -1.62
N VAL A 48 -2.54 -29.59 -1.81
CA VAL A 48 -1.91 -29.70 -3.15
C VAL A 48 -1.37 -31.08 -3.49
N VAL A 49 -1.25 -31.99 -2.51
CA VAL A 49 -0.84 -33.38 -2.77
C VAL A 49 -1.84 -34.05 -3.72
N GLY A 50 -1.36 -34.54 -4.85
CA GLY A 50 -2.20 -35.18 -5.88
C GLY A 50 -3.02 -34.22 -6.74
N VAL A 51 -2.82 -32.91 -6.63
CA VAL A 51 -3.49 -31.91 -7.49
C VAL A 51 -2.61 -31.58 -8.69
N GLU A 52 -3.02 -32.00 -9.88
CA GLU A 52 -2.31 -31.69 -11.14
C GLU A 52 -2.70 -30.32 -11.72
N ASP A 53 -3.90 -29.82 -11.41
CA ASP A 53 -4.39 -28.53 -11.90
C ASP A 53 -3.66 -27.36 -11.22
N GLN A 54 -2.79 -26.70 -11.99
CA GLN A 54 -2.01 -25.56 -11.53
C GLN A 54 -2.87 -24.39 -11.05
N ARG A 55 -4.05 -24.15 -11.64
CA ARG A 55 -4.95 -23.08 -11.20
C ARG A 55 -5.51 -23.37 -9.81
N LYS A 56 -5.89 -24.62 -9.54
CA LYS A 56 -6.31 -25.05 -8.20
C LYS A 56 -5.18 -24.92 -7.19
N ARG A 57 -3.95 -25.34 -7.55
CA ARG A 57 -2.78 -25.17 -6.68
C ARG A 57 -2.52 -23.70 -6.33
N ASN A 58 -2.65 -22.80 -7.30
CA ASN A 58 -2.51 -21.37 -7.08
C ASN A 58 -3.60 -20.83 -6.14
N ASN A 59 -4.84 -21.29 -6.24
CA ASN A 59 -5.90 -20.88 -5.31
C ASN A 59 -5.58 -21.30 -3.87
N TYR A 60 -5.17 -22.55 -3.64
CA TYR A 60 -4.77 -23.01 -2.30
C TYR A 60 -3.58 -22.22 -1.73
N TYR A 61 -2.65 -21.80 -2.60
CA TYR A 61 -1.55 -20.94 -2.21
C TYR A 61 -2.05 -19.57 -1.73
N LEU A 62 -2.94 -18.94 -2.50
CA LEU A 62 -3.54 -17.66 -2.13
C LEU A 62 -4.36 -17.76 -0.84
N ASP A 63 -5.10 -18.85 -0.65
CA ASP A 63 -5.87 -19.09 0.59
C ASP A 63 -4.95 -19.18 1.81
N ALA A 64 -3.75 -19.78 1.65
CA ALA A 64 -2.76 -19.87 2.72
C ALA A 64 -2.18 -18.48 3.04
N LEU A 65 -1.81 -17.67 2.03
CA LEU A 65 -1.33 -16.30 2.24
C LEU A 65 -2.40 -15.41 2.88
N GLN A 66 -3.66 -15.59 2.51
CA GLN A 66 -4.78 -14.84 3.07
C GLN A 66 -4.88 -15.00 4.60
N LYS A 67 -4.46 -16.14 5.17
CA LYS A 67 -4.41 -16.32 6.63
C LYS A 67 -3.50 -15.28 7.27
N CYS A 68 -2.32 -15.06 6.71
CA CYS A 68 -1.40 -14.02 7.17
C CYS A 68 -1.98 -12.62 6.99
N ASP A 69 -2.56 -12.33 5.83
CA ASP A 69 -3.12 -11.00 5.53
C ASP A 69 -4.29 -10.59 6.45
N THR A 70 -4.92 -11.55 7.13
CA THR A 70 -6.01 -11.28 8.08
C THR A 70 -5.58 -10.94 9.50
N ILE A 71 -4.30 -11.15 9.85
CA ILE A 71 -3.78 -10.89 11.19
C ILE A 71 -3.98 -9.40 11.55
N GLY A 72 -4.53 -9.15 12.75
CA GLY A 72 -4.74 -7.80 13.27
C GLY A 72 -5.89 -7.01 12.64
N ASN A 73 -6.65 -7.56 11.68
CA ASN A 73 -7.70 -6.82 10.96
C ASN A 73 -8.86 -6.33 11.85
N GLU A 74 -9.19 -7.03 12.93
CA GLU A 74 -10.20 -6.55 13.88
C GLU A 74 -9.71 -5.31 14.63
N HIS A 75 -8.46 -5.34 15.10
CA HIS A 75 -7.87 -4.23 15.81
C HIS A 75 -7.66 -3.02 14.89
N ALA A 76 -7.20 -3.24 13.64
CA ALA A 76 -7.11 -2.21 12.61
C ALA A 76 -8.46 -1.53 12.36
N ARG A 77 -9.55 -2.30 12.19
CA ARG A 77 -10.91 -1.75 12.03
C ARG A 77 -11.36 -0.90 13.21
N ARG A 78 -11.03 -1.30 14.45
CA ARG A 78 -11.32 -0.48 15.65
C ARG A 78 -10.56 0.85 15.63
N ILE A 79 -9.28 0.83 15.25
CA ILE A 79 -8.46 2.04 15.12
C ILE A 79 -8.96 2.95 14.00
N GLU A 80 -9.37 2.40 12.86
CA GLU A 80 -9.96 3.14 11.75
C GLU A 80 -11.25 3.85 12.18
N ALA A 81 -12.15 3.14 12.87
CA ALA A 81 -13.39 3.73 13.39
C ALA A 81 -13.11 4.87 14.39
N ARG A 82 -12.10 4.71 15.27
CA ARG A 82 -11.67 5.77 16.19
C ARG A 82 -11.05 6.95 15.45
N THR A 83 -10.22 6.70 14.44
CA THR A 83 -9.59 7.71 13.58
C THR A 83 -10.63 8.60 12.91
N LEU A 84 -11.71 8.01 12.37
CA LEU A 84 -12.81 8.76 11.77
C LEU A 84 -13.48 9.73 12.78
N ASN A 85 -13.61 9.31 14.04
CA ASN A 85 -14.27 10.10 15.08
C ASN A 85 -13.37 11.19 15.68
N ILE A 86 -12.06 10.93 15.77
CA ILE A 86 -11.10 11.81 16.44
C ILE A 86 -10.48 12.83 15.46
N SER A 87 -10.37 12.49 14.18
CA SER A 87 -9.75 13.34 13.17
C SER A 87 -10.51 14.65 12.93
N LYS A 88 -9.78 15.67 12.52
CA LYS A 88 -10.37 16.97 12.19
C LYS A 88 -10.96 16.91 10.78
N LYS A 89 -12.29 16.79 10.69
CA LYS A 89 -13.00 16.51 9.43
C LYS A 89 -12.72 17.50 8.30
N PHE A 90 -12.71 18.80 8.60
CA PHE A 90 -12.44 19.82 7.59
C PHE A 90 -11.01 19.71 7.06
N GLU A 91 -10.04 19.68 7.96
CA GLU A 91 -8.62 19.59 7.64
C GLU A 91 -8.31 18.31 6.86
N SER A 92 -8.89 17.18 7.28
CA SER A 92 -8.74 15.91 6.57
C SER A 92 -9.30 15.97 5.15
N LYS A 93 -10.46 16.60 4.91
CA LYS A 93 -11.03 16.71 3.57
C LYS A 93 -10.17 17.57 2.65
N GLU A 94 -9.65 18.68 3.17
CA GLU A 94 -8.77 19.55 2.39
C GLU A 94 -7.41 18.86 2.13
N LEU A 95 -6.91 18.04 3.04
CA LEU A 95 -5.71 17.22 2.81
C LEU A 95 -5.92 16.12 1.74
N GLN A 96 -7.13 15.58 1.58
CA GLN A 96 -7.40 14.67 0.46
C GLN A 96 -7.23 15.37 -0.89
N LYS A 97 -7.57 16.67 -0.98
CA LYS A 97 -7.39 17.48 -2.19
C LYS A 97 -5.93 17.73 -2.57
N VAL A 98 -4.96 17.44 -1.68
CA VAL A 98 -3.53 17.41 -2.05
C VAL A 98 -3.04 16.02 -2.50
N GLY A 99 -3.95 15.06 -2.70
CA GLY A 99 -3.63 13.71 -3.15
C GLY A 99 -3.41 12.69 -2.03
N LEU A 100 -3.62 13.07 -0.76
CA LEU A 100 -3.57 12.09 0.34
C LEU A 100 -4.79 11.16 0.28
N LYS A 101 -4.56 9.87 0.56
CA LYS A 101 -5.64 8.92 0.82
C LYS A 101 -6.43 9.34 2.05
N GLU A 102 -7.71 8.95 2.12
CA GLU A 102 -8.61 9.32 3.20
C GLU A 102 -8.03 9.04 4.59
N PHE A 103 -7.58 7.80 4.84
CA PHE A 103 -7.01 7.43 6.14
C PHE A 103 -5.75 8.23 6.47
N THR A 104 -4.84 8.43 5.51
CA THR A 104 -3.61 9.22 5.73
C THR A 104 -3.92 10.68 6.04
N ALA A 105 -4.90 11.26 5.34
CA ALA A 105 -5.36 12.62 5.59
C ALA A 105 -6.01 12.75 6.98
N GLN A 106 -6.80 11.77 7.41
CA GLN A 106 -7.36 11.73 8.76
C GLN A 106 -6.23 11.60 9.80
N PHE A 107 -5.32 10.65 9.59
CA PHE A 107 -4.18 10.36 10.46
C PHE A 107 -3.32 11.60 10.72
N MET A 108 -2.97 12.37 9.68
CA MET A 108 -2.19 13.61 9.81
C MET A 108 -2.89 14.73 10.61
N THR A 109 -4.17 14.57 10.95
CA THR A 109 -4.95 15.52 11.76
C THR A 109 -5.26 15.03 13.17
N LEU A 110 -4.80 13.84 13.54
CA LEU A 110 -5.02 13.26 14.87
C LEU A 110 -4.18 13.95 15.96
N PRO A 111 -4.58 13.85 17.24
CA PRO A 111 -3.71 14.16 18.37
C PRO A 111 -2.45 13.29 18.38
N LYS A 112 -1.33 13.87 18.84
CA LYS A 112 -0.02 13.20 18.89
C LYS A 112 -0.03 11.85 19.61
N SER A 113 -0.70 11.78 20.76
CA SER A 113 -0.80 10.54 21.54
C SER A 113 -1.50 9.43 20.76
N PHE A 114 -2.55 9.78 20.02
CA PHE A 114 -3.29 8.80 19.23
C PHE A 114 -2.54 8.44 17.94
N MET A 115 -1.77 9.34 17.33
CA MET A 115 -0.88 9.00 16.22
C MET A 115 0.12 7.90 16.60
N ALA A 116 0.73 7.99 17.78
CA ALA A 116 1.67 6.98 18.28
C ALA A 116 1.00 5.60 18.43
N GLU A 117 -0.25 5.58 18.92
CA GLU A 117 -1.05 4.35 19.02
C GLU A 117 -1.30 3.73 17.64
N VAL A 118 -1.72 4.54 16.65
CA VAL A 118 -1.96 4.07 15.28
C VAL A 118 -0.69 3.48 14.64
N ILE A 119 0.45 4.17 14.76
CA ILE A 119 1.73 3.68 14.22
C ILE A 119 2.16 2.39 14.89
N SER A 120 2.14 2.33 16.23
CA SER A 120 2.52 1.11 16.96
C SER A 120 1.66 -0.08 16.54
N MET A 121 0.35 0.12 16.38
CA MET A 121 -0.55 -0.91 15.88
C MET A 121 -0.22 -1.32 14.44
N ALA A 122 -0.05 -0.36 13.53
CA ALA A 122 0.20 -0.62 12.12
C ALA A 122 1.54 -1.34 11.90
N CYS A 123 2.60 -0.91 12.58
CA CYS A 123 3.92 -1.53 12.53
C CYS A 123 3.90 -2.95 13.11
N SER A 124 3.29 -3.13 14.28
CA SER A 124 3.11 -4.46 14.90
C SER A 124 2.32 -5.41 14.01
N LYS A 125 1.23 -4.93 13.38
CA LYS A 125 0.45 -5.72 12.42
C LYS A 125 1.31 -6.15 11.23
N HIS A 126 2.04 -5.23 10.59
CA HIS A 126 2.86 -5.58 9.44
C HIS A 126 3.98 -6.56 9.82
N GLU A 127 4.62 -6.38 10.96
CA GLU A 127 5.66 -7.29 11.44
C GLU A 127 5.12 -8.72 11.60
N GLN A 128 3.95 -8.88 12.21
CA GLN A 128 3.28 -10.19 12.32
C GLN A 128 2.95 -10.79 10.94
N GLN A 129 2.44 -9.97 10.01
CA GLN A 129 2.09 -10.44 8.67
C GLN A 129 3.32 -10.89 7.87
N LEU A 130 4.42 -10.14 7.95
CA LEU A 130 5.70 -10.47 7.33
C LEU A 130 6.27 -11.77 7.91
N LEU A 131 6.26 -11.91 9.23
CA LEU A 131 6.71 -13.14 9.89
C LEU A 131 5.86 -14.35 9.50
N CYS A 132 4.53 -14.23 9.50
CA CYS A 132 3.64 -15.29 9.05
C CYS A 132 3.93 -15.69 7.60
N GLY A 133 4.04 -14.71 6.69
CA GLY A 133 4.36 -14.95 5.28
C GLY A 133 5.73 -15.61 5.10
N SER A 134 6.72 -15.25 5.92
CA SER A 134 8.07 -15.83 5.86
C SER A 134 8.09 -17.33 6.13
N VAL A 135 7.17 -17.85 6.95
CA VAL A 135 7.04 -19.29 7.20
C VAL A 135 6.61 -20.02 5.93
N ILE A 136 5.71 -19.42 5.15
CA ILE A 136 5.13 -20.00 3.93
C ILE A 136 6.11 -19.85 2.74
N GLU A 137 6.61 -18.63 2.51
CA GLU A 137 7.33 -18.22 1.29
C GLU A 137 8.86 -18.14 1.47
N GLY A 138 9.34 -18.05 2.72
CA GLY A 138 10.75 -17.85 3.05
C GLY A 138 11.18 -16.38 3.11
N ASN A 139 12.22 -16.09 3.89
CA ASN A 139 12.68 -14.72 4.18
C ASN A 139 13.03 -13.91 2.93
N ALA A 140 13.70 -14.51 1.95
CA ALA A 140 14.12 -13.81 0.73
C ALA A 140 12.92 -13.25 -0.08
N ILE A 141 11.78 -13.96 -0.09
CA ILE A 141 10.56 -13.48 -0.74
C ILE A 141 9.95 -12.31 0.03
N ILE A 142 9.99 -12.38 1.37
CA ILE A 142 9.49 -11.32 2.25
C ILE A 142 10.34 -10.05 2.14
N GLU A 143 11.66 -10.17 2.11
CA GLU A 143 12.57 -9.04 1.87
C GLU A 143 12.25 -8.35 0.53
N LYS A 144 12.05 -9.12 -0.55
CA LYS A 144 11.61 -8.57 -1.84
C LYS A 144 10.24 -7.90 -1.76
N ARG A 145 9.29 -8.46 -1.00
CA ARG A 145 7.96 -7.86 -0.78
C ARG A 145 8.05 -6.54 -0.02
N ILE A 146 8.94 -6.43 0.97
CA ILE A 146 9.19 -5.18 1.69
C ILE A 146 9.66 -4.10 0.72
N GLU A 147 10.62 -4.43 -0.16
CA GLU A 147 11.10 -3.49 -1.18
C GLU A 147 10.02 -3.13 -2.22
N ASP A 148 9.16 -4.07 -2.63
CA ASP A 148 8.01 -3.75 -3.49
C ASP A 148 7.02 -2.81 -2.78
N LEU A 149 6.70 -3.06 -1.51
CA LEU A 149 5.79 -2.21 -0.74
C LEU A 149 6.33 -0.79 -0.59
N LYS A 150 7.65 -0.61 -0.44
CA LYS A 150 8.32 0.71 -0.41
C LYS A 150 8.16 1.52 -1.70
N THR A 151 7.71 0.91 -2.80
CA THR A 151 7.31 1.68 -4.00
C THR A 151 6.02 2.48 -3.81
N ILE A 152 5.32 2.30 -2.68
CA ILE A 152 4.11 3.03 -2.29
C ILE A 152 4.44 3.98 -1.13
N GLY A 153 4.15 5.27 -1.29
CA GLY A 153 4.59 6.32 -0.37
C GLY A 153 4.24 6.11 1.11
N ASN A 154 3.04 5.59 1.42
CA ASN A 154 2.66 5.31 2.80
C ASN A 154 3.47 4.16 3.42
N HIS A 155 3.72 3.08 2.68
CA HIS A 155 4.56 1.99 3.17
C HIS A 155 6.03 2.41 3.27
N LEU A 156 6.49 3.25 2.34
CA LEU A 156 7.83 3.84 2.41
C LEU A 156 8.01 4.66 3.70
N GLN A 157 7.10 5.60 3.99
CA GLN A 157 7.12 6.37 5.23
C GLN A 157 7.07 5.46 6.46
N MET A 158 6.19 4.47 6.45
CA MET A 158 6.03 3.55 7.57
C MET A 158 7.31 2.75 7.84
N PHE A 159 7.89 2.13 6.81
CA PHE A 159 9.02 1.23 6.96
C PHE A 159 10.36 1.95 7.18
N GLU A 160 10.56 3.13 6.60
CA GLU A 160 11.84 3.85 6.74
C GLU A 160 11.86 4.84 7.90
N HIS A 161 10.70 5.26 8.41
CA HIS A 161 10.62 6.33 9.41
C HIS A 161 9.72 5.99 10.59
N GLU A 162 8.46 5.61 10.36
CA GLU A 162 7.48 5.50 11.45
C GLU A 162 7.75 4.29 12.36
N CYS A 163 8.04 3.12 11.79
CA CYS A 163 8.34 1.92 12.56
C CYS A 163 9.72 1.98 13.23
N PRO A 164 10.80 2.40 12.55
CA PRO A 164 12.11 2.53 13.21
C PRO A 164 12.13 3.62 14.29
N ASN A 165 11.33 4.68 14.14
CA ASN A 165 11.28 5.80 15.08
C ASN A 165 9.83 6.15 15.47
N PRO A 166 9.33 5.67 16.62
CA PRO A 166 7.96 5.95 17.07
C PRO A 166 7.64 7.42 17.32
N GLU A 167 8.66 8.27 17.52
CA GLU A 167 8.46 9.72 17.69
C GLU A 167 8.30 10.46 16.37
N TYR A 168 8.64 9.84 15.23
CA TYR A 168 8.62 10.48 13.92
C TYR A 168 7.23 11.02 13.58
N ALA A 169 6.20 10.18 13.57
CA ALA A 169 4.85 10.59 13.21
C ALA A 169 4.28 11.68 14.15
N PRO A 170 4.32 11.53 15.50
CA PRO A 170 3.89 12.58 16.43
C PRO A 170 4.67 13.90 16.34
N LYS A 171 5.90 13.88 15.82
CA LYS A 171 6.72 15.08 15.61
C LYS A 171 6.42 15.75 14.28
N ILE A 172 6.31 14.98 13.20
CA ILE A 172 6.30 15.49 11.82
C ILE A 172 4.89 15.84 11.33
N TYR A 173 3.93 14.94 11.52
CA TYR A 173 2.61 15.07 10.87
C TYR A 173 1.66 16.12 11.46
N PRO A 174 1.62 16.39 12.78
CA PRO A 174 0.67 17.36 13.33
C PRO A 174 0.78 18.76 12.71
N CYS A 175 1.97 19.16 12.27
CA CYS A 175 2.15 20.46 11.63
C CYS A 175 1.41 20.54 10.28
N ILE A 176 1.34 19.45 9.53
CA ILE A 176 0.59 19.37 8.26
C ILE A 176 -0.89 19.66 8.53
N GLY A 177 -1.50 18.90 9.45
CA GLY A 177 -2.91 19.08 9.82
C GLY A 177 -3.21 20.48 10.37
N ASN A 178 -2.31 21.07 11.16
CA ASN A 178 -2.49 22.42 11.70
C ASN A 178 -2.25 23.53 10.67
N SER A 179 -1.56 23.25 9.56
CA SER A 179 -1.25 24.22 8.51
C SER A 179 -2.26 24.24 7.36
N VAL A 180 -3.31 23.41 7.42
CA VAL A 180 -4.30 23.28 6.34
C VAL A 180 -4.98 24.61 5.98
N LYS A 181 -5.30 25.46 6.96
CA LYS A 181 -5.89 26.78 6.67
C LYS A 181 -4.96 27.66 5.81
N LYS A 182 -3.65 27.65 6.11
CA LYS A 182 -2.64 28.40 5.33
C LYS A 182 -2.46 27.79 3.95
N LEU A 183 -2.42 26.46 3.88
CA LEU A 183 -2.36 25.70 2.63
C LEU A 183 -3.53 26.05 1.71
N ARG A 184 -4.76 26.00 2.23
CA ARG A 184 -5.98 26.32 1.50
C ARG A 184 -6.03 27.77 1.02
N MET A 185 -5.60 28.72 1.86
CA MET A 185 -5.55 30.13 1.50
C MET A 185 -4.60 30.40 0.33
N LYS A 186 -3.46 29.71 0.26
CA LYS A 186 -2.44 29.92 -0.79
C LYS A 186 -2.64 29.07 -2.04
N CYS A 187 -3.00 27.80 -1.87
CA CYS A 187 -3.03 26.79 -2.94
C CYS A 187 -4.44 26.30 -3.29
N GLY A 188 -5.46 26.85 -2.64
CA GLY A 188 -6.81 26.30 -2.66
C GLY A 188 -7.42 26.09 -4.04
N ARG A 189 -7.21 27.03 -4.97
CA ARG A 189 -7.69 26.88 -6.34
C ARG A 189 -7.03 25.67 -7.03
N LEU A 190 -5.72 25.53 -6.92
CA LEU A 190 -4.98 24.40 -7.51
C LEU A 190 -5.39 23.05 -6.89
N MET A 191 -5.67 23.05 -5.58
CA MET A 191 -6.19 21.88 -4.88
C MET A 191 -7.56 21.46 -5.41
N ASP A 192 -8.48 22.42 -5.56
CA ASP A 192 -9.83 22.14 -6.08
C ASP A 192 -9.77 21.72 -7.56
N ASP A 193 -8.97 22.40 -8.39
CA ASP A 193 -8.81 22.10 -9.81
C ASP A 193 -8.29 20.67 -10.02
N TYR A 194 -7.22 20.29 -9.30
CA TYR A 194 -6.68 18.93 -9.32
C TYR A 194 -7.71 17.91 -8.82
N TRP A 195 -8.32 18.15 -7.66
CA TRP A 195 -9.26 17.22 -7.05
C TRP A 195 -10.46 16.94 -7.95
N ASN A 196 -11.10 17.99 -8.46
CA ASN A 196 -12.29 17.86 -9.31
C ASN A 196 -11.96 17.12 -10.61
N TYR A 197 -10.82 17.44 -11.24
CA TYR A 197 -10.38 16.74 -12.43
C TYR A 197 -10.06 15.27 -12.13
N ARG A 198 -9.33 15.00 -11.04
CA ARG A 198 -8.96 13.64 -10.61
C ARG A 198 -10.18 12.75 -10.45
N GLU A 199 -11.21 13.21 -9.73
CA GLU A 199 -12.41 12.40 -9.48
C GLU A 199 -13.13 12.05 -10.79
N ASN A 200 -13.31 13.05 -11.67
CA ASN A 200 -13.92 12.84 -12.98
C ASN A 200 -13.09 11.91 -13.87
N ALA A 201 -11.78 12.11 -13.93
CA ALA A 201 -10.87 11.28 -14.69
C ALA A 201 -10.83 9.84 -14.16
N ASN A 202 -10.85 9.63 -12.84
CA ASN A 202 -10.89 8.30 -12.23
C ASN A 202 -12.19 7.54 -12.57
N ALA A 203 -13.32 8.23 -12.58
CA ALA A 203 -14.59 7.67 -13.04
C ALA A 203 -14.51 7.28 -14.53
N ASN A 204 -14.01 8.17 -15.38
CA ASN A 204 -13.86 7.92 -16.82
C ASN A 204 -12.90 6.77 -17.12
N ILE A 205 -11.74 6.73 -16.46
CA ILE A 205 -10.75 5.65 -16.58
C ILE A 205 -11.38 4.31 -16.21
N SER A 206 -12.10 4.26 -15.08
CA SER A 206 -12.79 3.04 -14.64
C SER A 206 -13.82 2.57 -15.68
N GLN A 207 -14.61 3.50 -16.23
CA GLN A 207 -15.60 3.20 -17.27
C GLN A 207 -14.95 2.70 -18.57
N ILE A 208 -13.92 3.39 -19.07
CA ILE A 208 -13.17 3.01 -20.28
C ILE A 208 -12.57 1.60 -20.10
N TYR A 209 -11.92 1.37 -18.97
CA TYR A 209 -11.26 0.11 -18.67
C TYR A 209 -12.27 -1.05 -18.60
N GLU A 210 -13.32 -0.94 -17.79
CA GLU A 210 -14.31 -2.02 -17.65
C GLU A 210 -15.10 -2.26 -18.94
N THR A 211 -15.43 -1.20 -19.69
CA THR A 211 -16.08 -1.35 -21.01
C THR A 211 -15.18 -2.11 -21.97
N SER A 212 -13.89 -1.75 -22.02
CA SER A 212 -12.94 -2.43 -22.91
C SER A 212 -12.78 -3.92 -22.57
N LEU A 213 -12.75 -4.25 -21.28
CA LEU A 213 -12.66 -5.63 -20.81
C LEU A 213 -13.92 -6.42 -21.14
N ALA A 214 -15.10 -5.82 -20.96
CA ALA A 214 -16.37 -6.44 -21.31
C ALA A 214 -16.44 -6.71 -22.83
N THR A 215 -16.08 -5.73 -23.66
CA THR A 215 -16.05 -5.88 -25.11
C THR A 215 -15.10 -6.99 -25.55
N VAL A 216 -13.87 -7.03 -25.01
CA VAL A 216 -12.90 -8.09 -25.33
C VAL A 216 -13.42 -9.46 -24.90
N LYS A 217 -14.07 -9.57 -23.73
CA LYS A 217 -14.68 -10.83 -23.28
C LYS A 217 -15.80 -11.31 -24.21
N HIS A 218 -16.69 -10.41 -24.63
CA HIS A 218 -17.77 -10.75 -25.55
C HIS A 218 -17.25 -11.19 -26.92
N LEU A 219 -16.22 -10.53 -27.43
CA LEU A 219 -15.61 -10.88 -28.72
C LEU A 219 -14.80 -12.18 -28.65
N LYS A 220 -14.19 -12.54 -27.52
CA LYS A 220 -13.48 -13.82 -27.35
C LYS A 220 -14.36 -15.06 -27.46
N ALA A 221 -15.69 -14.92 -27.38
CA ALA A 221 -16.62 -16.04 -27.57
C ALA A 221 -16.68 -16.57 -29.02
N SER A 222 -16.10 -15.84 -29.98
CA SER A 222 -15.99 -16.25 -31.39
C SER A 222 -14.52 -16.38 -31.80
N SER A 223 -14.11 -17.59 -32.19
CA SER A 223 -12.71 -17.98 -32.40
C SER A 223 -12.23 -17.73 -33.84
N SER A 224 -11.98 -16.47 -34.20
CA SER A 224 -11.30 -16.12 -35.46
C SER A 224 -10.04 -15.28 -35.23
N ALA A 225 -9.01 -15.47 -36.07
CA ALA A 225 -7.75 -14.70 -35.99
C ALA A 225 -7.99 -13.18 -36.13
N HIS A 226 -8.97 -12.78 -36.95
CA HIS A 226 -9.41 -11.39 -37.09
C HIS A 226 -9.89 -10.78 -35.75
N GLN A 227 -10.54 -11.59 -34.90
CA GLN A 227 -11.03 -11.18 -33.60
C GLN A 227 -9.90 -10.89 -32.60
N SER A 228 -8.78 -11.62 -32.69
CA SER A 228 -7.61 -11.39 -31.84
C SER A 228 -6.95 -10.02 -32.10
N THR A 229 -6.85 -9.63 -33.38
CA THR A 229 -6.36 -8.31 -33.80
C THR A 229 -7.31 -7.21 -33.35
N LEU A 230 -8.63 -7.40 -33.52
CA LEU A 230 -9.65 -6.44 -33.09
C LEU A 230 -9.65 -6.26 -31.56
N ASN A 231 -9.53 -7.34 -30.79
CA ASN A 231 -9.44 -7.29 -29.33
C ASN A 231 -8.22 -6.49 -28.87
N SER A 232 -7.06 -6.73 -29.49
CA SER A 232 -5.83 -5.99 -29.21
C SER A 232 -5.98 -4.51 -29.56
N PHE A 233 -6.62 -4.19 -30.69
CA PHE A 233 -6.88 -2.81 -31.09
C PHE A 233 -7.80 -2.07 -30.11
N ILE A 234 -8.92 -2.69 -29.71
CA ILE A 234 -9.88 -2.10 -28.76
C ILE A 234 -9.20 -1.82 -27.42
N PHE A 235 -8.47 -2.80 -26.88
CA PHE A 235 -7.78 -2.66 -25.61
C PHE A 235 -6.66 -1.60 -25.67
N LYS A 236 -5.83 -1.60 -26.72
CA LYS A 236 -4.78 -0.58 -26.89
C LYS A 236 -5.35 0.82 -27.09
N SER A 237 -6.47 0.95 -27.78
CA SER A 237 -7.18 2.22 -27.95
C SER A 237 -7.69 2.75 -26.60
N ALA A 238 -8.33 1.88 -25.81
CA ALA A 238 -8.76 2.22 -24.46
C ALA A 238 -7.59 2.65 -23.56
N MET A 239 -6.48 1.91 -23.59
CA MET A 239 -5.28 2.25 -22.82
C MET A 239 -4.67 3.60 -23.23
N ARG A 240 -4.63 3.94 -24.52
CA ARG A 240 -4.17 5.28 -24.96
C ARG A 240 -5.03 6.41 -24.41
N ASN A 241 -6.35 6.22 -24.36
CA ASN A 241 -7.25 7.21 -23.77
C ASN A 241 -7.02 7.35 -22.26
N ILE A 242 -6.80 6.24 -21.56
CA ILE A 242 -6.45 6.24 -20.14
C ILE A 242 -5.13 7.00 -19.92
N VAL A 243 -4.09 6.71 -20.70
CA VAL A 243 -2.79 7.40 -20.63
C VAL A 243 -2.94 8.91 -20.78
N HIS A 244 -3.76 9.36 -21.72
CA HIS A 244 -4.00 10.79 -21.93
C HIS A 244 -4.65 11.47 -20.71
N LEU A 245 -5.70 10.85 -20.14
CA LEU A 245 -6.38 11.32 -18.93
C LEU A 245 -5.42 11.35 -17.73
N GLU A 246 -4.59 10.32 -17.58
CA GLU A 246 -3.57 10.27 -16.54
C GLU A 246 -2.53 11.38 -16.69
N GLY A 247 -2.06 11.66 -17.90
CA GLY A 247 -1.13 12.75 -18.14
C GLY A 247 -1.70 14.12 -17.75
N GLU A 248 -2.98 14.37 -18.00
CA GLU A 248 -3.67 15.59 -17.55
C GLU A 248 -3.77 15.64 -16.02
N LYS A 249 -4.12 14.52 -15.36
CA LYS A 249 -4.09 14.42 -13.90
C LYS A 249 -2.70 14.74 -13.34
N CYS A 250 -1.65 14.15 -13.89
CA CYS A 250 -0.27 14.33 -13.44
C CYS A 250 0.17 15.80 -13.57
N GLY A 251 -0.16 16.48 -14.66
CA GLY A 251 0.17 17.90 -14.82
C GLY A 251 -0.49 18.79 -13.76
N LEU A 252 -1.76 18.56 -13.47
CA LEU A 252 -2.48 19.26 -12.39
C LEU A 252 -1.91 18.90 -11.01
N PHE A 253 -1.61 17.62 -10.79
CA PHE A 253 -1.01 17.13 -9.54
C PHE A 253 0.33 17.80 -9.26
N ILE A 254 1.24 17.85 -10.24
CA ILE A 254 2.57 18.48 -10.08
C ILE A 254 2.41 19.95 -9.71
N THR A 255 1.57 20.69 -10.43
CA THR A 255 1.32 22.11 -10.17
C THR A 255 0.77 22.35 -8.76
N MET A 256 -0.22 21.55 -8.35
CA MET A 256 -0.79 21.61 -7.00
C MET A 256 0.26 21.25 -5.94
N ARG A 257 1.00 20.15 -6.15
CA ARG A 257 2.03 19.64 -5.26
C ARG A 257 3.12 20.67 -5.01
N GLU A 258 3.64 21.33 -6.04
CA GLU A 258 4.67 22.35 -5.90
C GLU A 258 4.21 23.50 -4.99
N CYS A 259 2.98 23.98 -5.18
CA CYS A 259 2.38 24.98 -4.28
C CYS A 259 2.28 24.44 -2.85
N ALA A 260 1.67 23.27 -2.67
CA ALA A 260 1.43 22.69 -1.36
C ALA A 260 2.72 22.46 -0.57
N LEU A 261 3.73 21.88 -1.21
CA LEU A 261 5.03 21.61 -0.61
C LEU A 261 5.77 22.90 -0.25
N SER A 262 5.68 23.94 -1.07
CA SER A 262 6.25 25.26 -0.75
C SER A 262 5.64 25.84 0.54
N VAL A 263 4.32 25.77 0.67
CA VAL A 263 3.61 26.27 1.86
C VAL A 263 3.95 25.45 3.10
N ILE A 264 3.95 24.12 2.99
CA ILE A 264 4.28 23.24 4.12
C ILE A 264 5.75 23.39 4.52
N LYS A 265 6.68 23.52 3.56
CA LYS A 265 8.09 23.77 3.86
C LYS A 265 8.28 25.07 4.66
N GLN A 266 7.59 26.14 4.27
CA GLN A 266 7.63 27.42 4.99
C GLN A 266 7.01 27.34 6.39
N ALA A 267 5.93 26.60 6.55
CA ALA A 267 5.19 26.54 7.82
C ALA A 267 5.75 25.51 8.81
N CYS A 268 6.26 24.38 8.31
CA CYS A 268 6.59 23.19 9.09
C CYS A 268 8.05 22.73 8.95
N GLY A 269 8.80 23.29 8.01
CA GLY A 269 10.17 22.90 7.73
C GLY A 269 10.30 21.82 6.66
N ILE A 270 11.55 21.53 6.29
CA ILE A 270 11.89 20.70 5.14
C ILE A 270 11.54 19.22 5.33
N GLU A 271 11.69 18.71 6.56
CA GLU A 271 11.43 17.30 6.89
C GLU A 271 9.94 16.98 6.70
N THR A 272 9.05 17.80 7.24
CA THR A 272 7.59 17.67 7.05
C THR A 272 7.18 17.79 5.59
N ALA A 273 7.79 18.69 4.82
CA ALA A 273 7.52 18.79 3.39
C ALA A 273 7.96 17.54 2.63
N LYS A 274 9.12 16.94 2.99
CA LYS A 274 9.57 15.67 2.41
C LYS A 274 8.63 14.51 2.75
N ALA A 275 8.17 14.44 3.99
CA ALA A 275 7.22 13.42 4.43
C ALA A 275 5.91 13.52 3.62
N LEU A 276 5.33 14.72 3.51
CA LEU A 276 4.15 14.96 2.68
C LEU A 276 4.41 14.58 1.22
N ASN A 277 5.51 15.05 0.63
CA ASN A 277 5.86 14.76 -0.76
C ASN A 277 5.93 13.25 -1.03
N THR A 278 6.54 12.50 -0.11
CA THR A 278 6.66 11.06 -0.21
C THR A 278 5.29 10.39 -0.17
N SER A 279 4.44 10.77 0.80
CA SER A 279 3.09 10.20 0.94
C SER A 279 2.20 10.42 -0.28
N ILE A 280 2.36 11.52 -1.02
CA ILE A 280 1.50 11.84 -2.18
C ILE A 280 2.13 11.50 -3.53
N SER A 281 3.47 11.43 -3.63
CA SER A 281 4.14 11.24 -4.92
C SER A 281 4.63 9.82 -5.15
N VAL A 282 5.19 9.15 -4.14
CA VAL A 282 5.79 7.82 -4.36
C VAL A 282 4.69 6.79 -4.65
N GLY A 283 4.76 6.19 -5.84
CA GLY A 283 3.76 5.23 -6.30
C GLY A 283 2.42 5.88 -6.65
N TYR A 284 2.45 7.14 -7.11
CA TYR A 284 1.26 7.91 -7.47
C TYR A 284 0.39 7.15 -8.48
N LEU A 285 0.97 6.73 -9.61
CA LEU A 285 0.24 6.02 -10.66
C LEU A 285 -0.25 4.64 -10.19
N ARG A 286 0.57 3.89 -9.45
CA ARG A 286 0.15 2.59 -8.87
C ARG A 286 -1.06 2.76 -7.96
N THR A 287 -1.05 3.80 -7.13
CA THR A 287 -2.17 4.14 -6.24
C THR A 287 -3.42 4.53 -7.02
N GLU A 288 -3.30 5.41 -8.01
CA GLU A 288 -4.44 5.93 -8.75
C GLU A 288 -5.07 4.88 -9.68
N ARG A 289 -4.26 4.00 -10.29
CA ARG A 289 -4.73 2.92 -11.15
C ARG A 289 -5.42 1.80 -10.38
N LYS A 290 -5.08 1.62 -9.09
CA LYS A 290 -5.32 0.38 -8.34
C LYS A 290 -4.56 -0.80 -8.97
N GLU A 291 -4.41 -1.87 -8.21
CA GLU A 291 -3.49 -2.95 -8.56
C GLU A 291 -3.79 -3.60 -9.93
N ARG A 292 -5.06 -3.86 -10.24
CA ARG A 292 -5.43 -4.56 -11.48
C ARG A 292 -5.06 -3.79 -12.76
N LEU A 293 -5.42 -2.51 -12.83
CA LEU A 293 -5.09 -1.68 -13.99
C LEU A 293 -3.58 -1.42 -14.05
N HIS A 294 -2.93 -1.22 -12.89
CA HIS A 294 -1.48 -1.05 -12.83
C HIS A 294 -0.74 -2.28 -13.40
N LEU A 295 -1.15 -3.49 -13.01
CA LEU A 295 -0.58 -4.73 -13.54
C LEU A 295 -0.78 -4.88 -15.05
N ASP A 296 -1.93 -4.48 -15.58
CA ASP A 296 -2.15 -4.48 -17.03
C ASP A 296 -1.21 -3.51 -17.75
N PHE A 297 -0.92 -2.34 -17.18
CA PHE A 297 0.09 -1.43 -17.73
C PHE A 297 1.47 -2.09 -17.83
N ASP A 298 1.89 -2.79 -16.78
CA ASP A 298 3.18 -3.47 -16.73
C ASP A 298 3.23 -4.67 -17.69
N VAL A 299 2.22 -5.56 -17.63
CA VAL A 299 2.15 -6.77 -18.45
C VAL A 299 2.10 -6.45 -19.94
N PHE A 300 1.36 -5.40 -20.33
CA PHE A 300 1.21 -5.01 -21.73
C PHE A 300 2.21 -3.93 -22.17
N ASN A 301 3.15 -3.53 -21.31
CA ASN A 301 4.14 -2.48 -21.56
C ASN A 301 3.49 -1.20 -22.13
N ILE A 302 2.40 -0.75 -21.50
CA ILE A 302 1.70 0.47 -21.91
C ILE A 302 2.56 1.68 -21.50
N PRO A 303 2.91 2.60 -22.43
CA PRO A 303 3.73 3.74 -22.10
C PRO A 303 3.02 4.68 -21.14
N ILE A 304 3.79 5.30 -20.25
CA ILE A 304 3.31 6.35 -19.35
C ILE A 304 3.43 7.70 -20.07
N ASP A 305 2.47 8.59 -19.84
CA ASP A 305 2.52 9.97 -20.34
C ASP A 305 3.71 10.72 -19.72
N SER A 306 4.46 11.49 -20.53
CA SER A 306 5.66 12.19 -20.08
C SER A 306 5.39 13.22 -18.98
N ARG A 307 4.15 13.71 -18.84
CA ARG A 307 3.72 14.59 -17.75
C ARG A 307 3.72 13.91 -16.39
N CYS A 308 3.74 12.58 -16.35
CA CYS A 308 3.84 11.81 -15.11
C CYS A 308 5.28 11.43 -14.74
N ASN A 309 6.29 11.87 -15.49
CA ASN A 309 7.68 11.54 -15.19
C ASN A 309 8.08 12.08 -13.80
N GLY A 310 8.67 11.22 -12.97
CA GLY A 310 9.07 11.57 -11.60
C GLY A 310 7.95 11.46 -10.55
N LEU A 311 6.86 10.76 -10.88
CA LEU A 311 5.77 10.34 -10.01
C LEU A 311 5.69 8.80 -9.90
#